data_AF-A0A931UV40-F1
#
_entry.id   AF-A0A931UV40-F1
#
_cell.length_a   1.000
_cell.length_b   1.000
_cell.length_c   1.000
_cell.angle_alpha   90.00
_cell.angle_beta   90.00
_cell.angle_gamma   90.00
#
_symmetry.space_group_name_H-M   'P 1'
#
loop_
_entity.id
_entity.type
_entity.pdbx_description
1 polymer ?
#
loop_
_entity_poly.entity_id
_entity_poly.type
_entity_poly.pdbx_seq_one_letter_code
_entity_poly.pdbx_strand_id
1 'polypeptide(L)'
;MQSSPPSRREGFAALRDALRDRLRSVLSRHGRKLWWLHSFYALALGVSVVLFAQKGLAHARWLAISIVLAWLLVIALFRIFGSGATQESFEAPASRIAPPTTSTSPGAQLRFLVMTYVLKNLYQGMLFFLLPFYWKSSTFGTLNMSFVALLGLCALAATLDVVFDELIMRRRLLASLFHGFTLFATMTLLVPAVFTETRTLHALVAAAAVTVLAFWTLHVSPRAFLRNRNLALLVGTVIAGMALAWFGRALVPPVPMYVAHAAVGPMILADGRLQMEVSTLHTSAIRQLVAVTDVVVPAGVGDELHHVWRREGEPVHRNAAPQRVKGPSGTLRLQSMIGGERLPKDLAGAWSVDVVTRDGQLVGRLAFLVIE
;
A
#
# COMPACT_ATOMS: atom_id res chain seq x y z
N MET A 1 50.82 5.88 55.40
CA MET A 1 50.73 6.13 53.95
C MET A 1 50.60 4.79 53.24
N GLN A 2 49.37 4.37 52.90
CA GLN A 2 49.14 3.25 51.98
C GLN A 2 47.99 3.68 51.07
N SER A 3 48.35 4.12 49.86
CA SER A 3 47.40 4.42 48.79
C SER A 3 46.95 3.10 48.16
N SER A 4 45.70 2.71 48.42
CA SER A 4 45.07 1.58 47.74
C SER A 4 45.01 1.82 46.22
N PRO A 5 45.28 0.81 45.37
CA PRO A 5 45.21 0.99 43.93
C PRO A 5 43.75 1.20 43.48
N PRO A 6 43.51 2.02 42.45
CA PRO A 6 42.16 2.28 41.95
C PRO A 6 41.53 0.97 41.46
N SER A 7 40.30 0.72 41.91
CA SER A 7 39.59 -0.51 41.57
C SER A 7 39.31 -0.55 40.06
N ARG A 8 39.41 -1.73 39.41
CA ARG A 8 39.15 -1.90 37.96
C ARG A 8 37.82 -1.26 37.50
N ARG A 9 36.83 -1.12 38.39
CA ARG A 9 35.53 -0.49 38.10
C ARG A 9 35.62 1.01 37.81
N GLU A 10 36.58 1.73 38.40
CA GLU A 10 36.78 3.17 38.18
C GLU A 10 37.41 3.45 36.80
N GLY A 11 38.34 2.60 36.36
CA GLY A 11 38.93 2.71 35.02
C GLY A 11 37.93 2.49 33.88
N PHE A 12 36.99 1.55 34.04
CA PHE A 12 35.92 1.33 33.06
C PHE A 12 34.89 2.47 33.02
N ALA A 13 34.62 3.11 34.17
CA ALA A 13 33.74 4.28 34.24
C ALA A 13 34.37 5.48 33.51
N ALA A 14 35.65 5.77 33.78
CA ALA A 14 36.38 6.84 33.13
C ALA A 14 36.51 6.65 31.61
N LEU A 15 36.76 5.41 31.15
CA LEU A 15 36.84 5.09 29.72
C LEU A 15 35.48 5.28 29.02
N ARG A 16 34.38 4.88 29.69
CA ARG A 16 33.01 5.03 29.19
C ARG A 16 32.62 6.50 29.07
N ASP A 17 32.98 7.31 30.05
CA ASP A 17 32.64 8.73 30.08
C ASP A 17 33.46 9.51 29.04
N ALA A 18 34.75 9.17 28.87
CA ALA A 18 35.59 9.71 27.78
C ALA A 18 35.09 9.32 26.38
N LEU A 19 34.61 8.08 26.20
CA LEU A 19 33.98 7.64 24.94
C LEU A 19 32.67 8.38 24.67
N ARG A 20 31.84 8.60 25.70
CA ARG A 20 30.58 9.32 25.61
C ARG A 20 30.79 10.79 25.24
N ASP A 21 31.80 11.43 25.79
CA ASP A 21 32.12 12.83 25.50
C ASP A 21 32.74 12.99 24.10
N ARG A 22 33.57 12.04 23.66
CA ARG A 22 34.03 11.98 22.26
C ARG A 22 32.85 11.80 21.30
N LEU A 23 31.94 10.87 21.57
CA LEU A 23 30.73 10.65 20.77
C LEU A 23 29.86 11.90 20.69
N ARG A 24 29.63 12.60 21.82
CA ARG A 24 28.90 13.88 21.84
C ARG A 24 29.61 14.97 21.02
N SER A 25 30.93 15.05 21.08
CA SER A 25 31.71 16.03 20.30
C SER A 25 31.66 15.75 18.80
N VAL A 26 31.63 14.47 18.40
CA VAL A 26 31.54 14.04 17.00
C VAL A 26 30.12 14.26 16.47
N LEU A 27 29.09 13.92 17.26
CA LEU A 27 27.69 14.08 16.91
C LEU A 27 27.29 15.56 16.81
N SER A 28 27.83 16.43 17.66
CA SER A 28 27.60 17.88 17.58
C SER A 28 28.30 18.54 16.38
N ARG A 29 29.52 18.09 16.03
CA ARG A 29 30.24 18.59 14.84
C ARG A 29 29.68 18.09 13.52
N HIS A 30 29.15 16.85 13.48
CA HIS A 30 28.64 16.23 12.26
C HIS A 30 27.12 16.16 12.19
N GLY A 31 26.39 16.59 13.22
CA GLY A 31 24.93 16.47 13.30
C GLY A 31 24.21 17.12 12.11
N ARG A 32 24.64 18.31 11.67
CA ARG A 32 24.07 18.99 10.51
C ARG A 32 24.37 18.26 9.18
N LYS A 33 25.55 17.64 9.05
CA LYS A 33 25.94 16.83 7.88
C LYS A 33 25.21 15.48 7.87
N LEU A 34 25.06 14.83 9.02
CA LEU A 34 24.30 13.59 9.20
C LEU A 34 22.82 13.80 8.93
N TRP A 35 22.26 14.95 9.34
CA TRP A 35 20.88 15.30 9.07
C TRP A 35 20.64 15.56 7.57
N TRP A 36 21.54 16.30 6.91
CA TRP A 36 21.51 16.46 5.45
C TRP A 36 21.68 15.14 4.70
N LEU A 37 22.58 14.27 5.17
CA LEU A 37 22.80 12.94 4.61
C LEU A 37 21.56 12.06 4.78
N HIS A 38 20.85 12.16 5.91
CA HIS A 38 19.60 11.44 6.14
C HIS A 38 18.48 11.95 5.23
N SER A 39 18.29 13.27 5.13
CA SER A 39 17.31 13.85 4.21
C SER A 39 17.61 13.51 2.76
N PHE A 40 18.88 13.55 2.35
CA PHE A 40 19.33 13.14 1.03
C PHE A 40 19.14 11.64 0.80
N TYR A 41 19.42 10.78 1.79
CA TYR A 41 19.18 9.35 1.72
C TYR A 41 17.69 9.02 1.60
N ALA A 42 16.83 9.67 2.40
CA ALA A 42 15.38 9.49 2.34
C ALA A 42 14.82 9.95 0.98
N LEU A 43 15.31 11.08 0.45
CA LEU A 43 14.96 11.57 -0.88
C LEU A 43 15.45 10.62 -1.97
N ALA A 44 16.72 10.19 -1.92
CA ALA A 44 17.33 9.29 -2.89
C ALA A 44 16.65 7.91 -2.88
N LEU A 45 16.26 7.41 -1.71
CA LEU A 45 15.52 6.15 -1.55
C LEU A 45 14.10 6.31 -2.11
N GLY A 46 13.41 7.40 -1.81
CA GLY A 46 12.10 7.72 -2.38
C GLY A 46 12.13 7.85 -3.91
N VAL A 47 13.10 8.57 -4.46
CA VAL A 47 13.32 8.71 -5.91
C VAL A 47 13.69 7.36 -6.54
N SER A 48 14.55 6.58 -5.89
CA SER A 48 14.92 5.24 -6.38
C SER A 48 13.72 4.30 -6.42
N VAL A 49 12.86 4.34 -5.40
CA VAL A 49 11.61 3.59 -5.35
C VAL A 49 10.67 3.98 -6.49
N VAL A 50 10.49 5.29 -6.74
CA VAL A 50 9.62 5.79 -7.82
C VAL A 50 10.17 5.41 -9.20
N LEU A 51 11.47 5.60 -9.43
CA LEU A 51 12.13 5.24 -10.68
C LEU A 51 12.12 3.72 -10.93
N PHE A 52 12.23 2.93 -9.86
CA PHE A 52 12.15 1.48 -9.95
C PHE A 52 10.71 0.99 -10.21
N ALA A 53 9.71 1.62 -9.57
CA ALA A 53 8.30 1.36 -9.85
C ALA A 53 7.89 1.70 -11.30
N GLN A 54 8.57 2.65 -11.94
CA GLN A 54 8.36 2.99 -13.35
C GLN A 54 8.90 1.92 -14.32
N LYS A 55 9.85 1.06 -13.91
CA LYS A 55 10.43 -0.01 -14.76
C LYS A 55 9.53 -1.25 -14.93
N GLY A 56 8.28 -1.17 -14.52
CA GLY A 56 7.24 -2.16 -14.84
C GLY A 56 7.19 -3.38 -13.92
N LEU A 57 6.13 -4.17 -14.10
CA LEU A 57 5.74 -5.29 -13.24
C LEU A 57 6.73 -6.47 -13.21
N ALA A 58 7.66 -6.54 -14.17
CA ALA A 58 8.75 -7.51 -14.14
C ALA A 58 9.66 -7.36 -12.90
N HIS A 59 9.81 -6.14 -12.40
CA HIS A 59 10.59 -5.83 -11.20
C HIS A 59 9.74 -5.80 -9.92
N ALA A 60 8.41 -5.88 -10.04
CA ALA A 60 7.49 -5.85 -8.90
C ALA A 60 7.71 -7.02 -7.92
N ARG A 61 8.27 -8.15 -8.38
CA ARG A 61 8.63 -9.29 -7.52
C ARG A 61 9.78 -8.94 -6.56
N TRP A 62 10.84 -8.30 -7.05
CA TRP A 62 11.96 -7.82 -6.20
C TRP A 62 11.51 -6.73 -5.22
N LEU A 63 10.58 -5.91 -5.68
CA LEU A 63 9.96 -4.87 -4.90
C LEU A 63 9.11 -5.45 -3.76
N ALA A 64 8.25 -6.41 -4.07
CA ALA A 64 7.50 -7.23 -3.13
C ALA A 64 8.43 -7.92 -2.10
N ILE A 65 9.55 -8.49 -2.54
CA ILE A 65 10.56 -9.10 -1.66
C ILE A 65 11.15 -8.04 -0.71
N SER A 66 11.48 -6.85 -1.18
CA SER A 66 12.00 -5.77 -0.32
C SER A 66 11.00 -5.34 0.74
N ILE A 67 9.70 -5.36 0.42
CA ILE A 67 8.62 -5.04 1.35
C ILE A 67 8.43 -6.16 2.38
N VAL A 68 8.51 -7.43 1.96
CA VAL A 68 8.50 -8.58 2.88
C VAL A 68 9.69 -8.51 3.82
N LEU A 69 10.87 -8.19 3.31
CA LEU A 69 12.08 -8.05 4.12
C LEU A 69 11.96 -6.88 5.11
N ALA A 70 11.46 -5.74 4.66
CA ALA A 70 11.12 -4.61 5.52
C ALA A 70 10.13 -5.03 6.61
N TRP A 71 9.12 -5.83 6.28
CA TRP A 71 8.13 -6.28 7.24
C TRP A 71 8.64 -7.34 8.21
N LEU A 72 9.46 -8.29 7.75
CA LEU A 72 10.18 -9.22 8.62
C LEU A 72 11.14 -8.49 9.55
N LEU A 73 11.74 -7.39 9.08
CA LEU A 73 12.54 -6.51 9.92
C LEU A 73 11.67 -5.84 10.99
N VAL A 74 10.44 -5.38 10.68
CA VAL A 74 9.48 -4.91 11.70
C VAL A 74 9.26 -5.99 12.75
N ILE A 75 8.88 -7.21 12.35
CA ILE A 75 8.61 -8.30 13.32
C ILE A 75 9.86 -8.62 14.14
N ALA A 76 11.01 -8.74 13.49
CA ALA A 76 12.27 -9.04 14.17
C ALA A 76 12.60 -7.96 15.20
N LEU A 77 12.43 -6.69 14.82
CA LEU A 77 12.62 -5.55 15.73
C LEU A 77 11.64 -5.61 16.91
N PHE A 78 10.34 -5.81 16.66
CA PHE A 78 9.33 -5.94 17.71
C PHE A 78 9.56 -7.17 18.61
N ARG A 79 10.04 -8.29 18.08
CA ARG A 79 10.24 -9.52 18.85
C ARG A 79 11.53 -9.51 19.66
N ILE A 80 12.62 -9.02 19.07
CA ILE A 80 13.94 -8.94 19.73
C ILE A 80 13.93 -7.83 20.78
N PHE A 81 13.30 -6.69 20.50
CA PHE A 81 13.38 -5.50 21.35
C PHE A 81 12.07 -5.12 22.05
N GLY A 82 10.94 -5.74 21.71
CA GLY A 82 9.64 -5.52 22.38
C GLY A 82 9.38 -6.47 23.55
N SER A 83 10.32 -7.34 23.91
CA SER A 83 10.17 -8.18 25.10
C SER A 83 10.34 -7.36 26.40
N GLY A 84 9.22 -7.15 27.08
CA GLY A 84 9.15 -6.90 28.53
C GLY A 84 9.01 -5.45 28.99
N ALA A 85 9.88 -4.53 28.56
CA ALA A 85 9.90 -3.17 29.13
C ALA A 85 9.49 -2.08 28.14
N THR A 86 9.66 -2.34 26.85
CA THR A 86 9.48 -1.35 25.78
C THR A 86 8.02 -1.13 25.42
N GLN A 87 7.17 -2.14 25.67
CA GLN A 87 5.74 -2.10 25.41
C GLN A 87 5.01 -1.17 26.39
N GLU A 88 5.40 -1.14 27.67
CA GLU A 88 4.85 -0.15 28.62
C GLU A 88 5.26 1.29 28.28
N SER A 89 6.47 1.50 27.76
CA SER A 89 6.93 2.83 27.32
C SER A 89 6.41 3.28 25.95
N PHE A 90 5.93 2.36 25.11
CA PHE A 90 5.18 2.68 23.88
C PHE A 90 3.69 2.93 24.20
N GLU A 91 3.18 2.33 25.29
CA GLU A 91 1.80 2.47 25.78
C GLU A 91 1.60 3.68 26.72
N ALA A 92 2.68 4.26 27.25
CA ALA A 92 2.61 5.45 28.10
C ALA A 92 2.50 6.75 27.28
N PRO A 93 1.51 7.63 27.56
CA PRO A 93 1.38 8.91 26.86
C PRO A 93 2.63 9.77 27.09
N ALA A 94 3.05 10.54 26.08
CA ALA A 94 4.18 11.49 26.17
C ALA A 94 4.08 12.46 27.38
N SER A 95 2.87 12.70 27.91
CA SER A 95 2.63 13.50 29.11
C SER A 95 2.80 12.76 30.44
N ARG A 96 2.99 11.44 30.44
CA ARG A 96 3.47 10.63 31.59
C ARG A 96 4.92 10.21 31.43
N ILE A 97 5.68 10.91 30.58
CA ILE A 97 7.13 11.00 30.76
C ILE A 97 7.32 11.83 32.05
N ALA A 98 7.12 11.18 33.21
CA ALA A 98 7.62 11.73 34.45
C ALA A 98 9.13 11.99 34.26
N PRO A 99 9.69 13.07 34.84
CA PRO A 99 11.13 13.28 34.82
C PRO A 99 11.82 11.98 35.24
N PRO A 100 12.89 11.59 34.53
CA PRO A 100 13.41 10.23 34.55
C PRO A 100 13.75 9.84 35.98
N THR A 101 12.98 8.93 36.57
CA THR A 101 13.39 8.28 37.81
C THR A 101 14.58 7.38 37.46
N THR A 102 15.77 7.88 37.79
CA THR A 102 17.12 7.32 38.06
C THR A 102 17.48 5.83 37.83
N SER A 103 16.65 4.95 37.28
CA SER A 103 16.94 3.53 37.07
C SER A 103 16.92 3.05 35.60
N THR A 104 16.55 3.89 34.63
CA THR A 104 16.58 3.48 33.22
C THR A 104 17.99 3.61 32.64
N SER A 105 18.61 2.50 32.25
CA SER A 105 19.95 2.52 31.65
C SER A 105 20.00 3.43 30.41
N PRO A 106 21.07 4.22 30.20
CA PRO A 106 21.22 5.09 29.02
C PRO A 106 21.09 4.34 27.68
N GLY A 107 21.39 3.04 27.67
CA GLY A 107 21.22 2.17 26.51
C GLY A 107 19.77 1.89 26.16
N ALA A 108 18.85 1.83 27.14
CA ALA A 108 17.43 1.57 26.88
C ALA A 108 16.73 2.78 26.22
N GLN A 109 17.06 4.00 26.64
CA GLN A 109 16.54 5.23 26.03
C GLN A 109 17.01 5.40 24.58
N LEU A 110 18.30 5.15 24.32
CA LEU A 110 18.84 5.17 22.96
C LEU A 110 18.19 4.10 22.07
N ARG A 111 18.00 2.88 22.59
CA ARG A 111 17.32 1.79 21.88
C ARG A 111 15.88 2.13 21.53
N PHE A 112 15.13 2.74 22.45
CA PHE A 112 13.76 3.19 22.19
C PHE A 112 13.72 4.28 21.11
N LEU A 113 14.58 5.30 21.22
CA LEU A 113 14.64 6.38 20.23
C LEU A 113 15.00 5.85 18.84
N VAL A 114 16.01 4.99 18.75
CA VAL A 114 16.42 4.36 17.48
C VAL A 114 15.30 3.47 16.94
N MET A 115 14.59 2.72 17.78
CA MET A 115 13.46 1.90 17.36
C MET A 115 12.34 2.75 16.75
N THR A 116 11.87 3.76 17.48
CA THR A 116 10.79 4.64 17.01
C THR A 116 11.17 5.34 15.73
N TYR A 117 12.43 5.77 15.62
CA TYR A 117 12.97 6.37 14.41
C TYR A 117 13.00 5.41 13.21
N VAL A 118 13.50 4.18 13.40
CA VAL A 118 13.54 3.16 12.34
C VAL A 118 12.12 2.80 11.92
N LEU A 119 11.21 2.60 12.87
CA LEU A 119 9.84 2.21 12.60
C LEU A 119 9.07 3.30 11.83
N LYS A 120 9.27 4.57 12.21
CA LYS A 120 8.73 5.73 11.45
C LYS A 120 9.22 5.75 10.02
N ASN A 121 10.55 5.67 9.82
CA ASN A 121 11.14 5.67 8.48
C ASN A 121 10.64 4.50 7.64
N LEU A 122 10.39 3.35 8.28
CA LEU A 122 9.90 2.16 7.61
C LEU A 122 8.44 2.31 7.18
N TYR A 123 7.55 2.79 8.06
CA TYR A 123 6.15 3.08 7.67
C TYR A 123 6.08 4.16 6.60
N GLN A 124 6.85 5.23 6.77
CA GLN A 124 6.95 6.29 5.78
C GLN A 124 7.38 5.70 4.43
N GLY A 125 8.46 4.94 4.41
CA GLY A 125 8.97 4.27 3.21
C GLY A 125 7.92 3.35 2.58
N MET A 126 7.23 2.52 3.37
CA MET A 126 6.17 1.63 2.88
C MET A 126 4.98 2.40 2.30
N LEU A 127 4.51 3.45 2.95
CA LEU A 127 3.35 4.21 2.48
C LEU A 127 3.65 4.98 1.19
N PHE A 128 4.79 5.66 1.10
CA PHE A 128 5.24 6.31 -0.13
C PHE A 128 5.51 5.32 -1.26
N PHE A 129 5.96 4.12 -0.89
CA PHE A 129 6.15 3.03 -1.83
C PHE A 129 4.81 2.56 -2.43
N LEU A 130 3.78 2.38 -1.60
CA LEU A 130 2.47 1.88 -2.04
C LEU A 130 1.69 2.92 -2.85
N LEU A 131 1.76 4.19 -2.46
CA LEU A 131 0.95 5.28 -3.02
C LEU A 131 0.91 5.32 -4.56
N PRO A 132 2.03 5.28 -5.32
CA PRO A 132 1.98 5.31 -6.78
C PRO A 132 1.30 4.10 -7.41
N PHE A 133 1.37 2.91 -6.80
CA PHE A 133 0.68 1.72 -7.30
C PHE A 133 -0.82 1.84 -7.11
N TYR A 134 -1.24 2.25 -5.92
CA TYR A 134 -2.65 2.50 -5.61
C TYR A 134 -3.26 3.60 -6.46
N TRP A 135 -2.51 4.69 -6.66
CA TRP A 135 -2.93 5.78 -7.53
C TRP A 135 -3.19 5.30 -8.95
N LYS A 136 -2.25 4.55 -9.55
CA LYS A 136 -2.41 3.99 -10.90
C LYS A 136 -3.59 3.02 -11.02
N SER A 137 -3.83 2.21 -9.99
CA SER A 137 -4.93 1.23 -9.96
C SER A 137 -6.29 1.83 -9.57
N SER A 138 -6.36 3.15 -9.33
CA SER A 138 -7.58 3.84 -8.93
C SER A 138 -8.11 4.74 -10.05
N THR A 139 -9.42 4.97 -10.03
CA THR A 139 -10.11 5.83 -10.99
C THR A 139 -10.62 7.08 -10.27
N PHE A 140 -10.47 8.25 -10.90
CA PHE A 140 -10.98 9.49 -10.32
C PHE A 140 -12.51 9.49 -10.24
N GLY A 141 -13.05 10.05 -9.14
CA GLY A 141 -14.50 10.19 -8.94
C GLY A 141 -15.24 8.90 -8.59
N THR A 142 -14.53 7.80 -8.28
CA THR A 142 -15.14 6.54 -7.88
C THR A 142 -14.76 6.11 -6.46
N LEU A 143 -15.53 5.16 -5.90
CA LEU A 143 -15.36 4.69 -4.52
C LEU A 143 -13.93 4.21 -4.21
N ASN A 144 -13.25 3.59 -5.18
CA ASN A 144 -11.88 3.09 -5.00
C ASN A 144 -10.84 4.20 -4.73
N MET A 145 -11.09 5.44 -5.14
CA MET A 145 -10.21 6.58 -4.86
C MET A 145 -10.22 6.96 -3.37
N SER A 146 -11.29 6.66 -2.64
CA SER A 146 -11.36 6.92 -1.20
C SER A 146 -10.28 6.15 -0.41
N PHE A 147 -9.96 4.93 -0.84
CA PHE A 147 -8.88 4.14 -0.25
C PHE A 147 -7.51 4.79 -0.49
N VAL A 148 -7.28 5.31 -1.70
CA VAL A 148 -6.04 6.01 -2.05
C VAL A 148 -5.91 7.34 -1.31
N ALA A 149 -7.02 8.06 -1.14
CA ALA A 149 -7.06 9.27 -0.33
C ALA A 149 -6.73 8.99 1.14
N LEU A 150 -7.29 7.91 1.72
CA LEU A 150 -6.94 7.47 3.06
C LEU A 150 -5.46 7.04 3.16
N LEU A 151 -4.95 6.32 2.16
CA LEU A 151 -3.53 5.95 2.08
C LEU A 151 -2.61 7.17 2.01
N GLY A 152 -2.98 8.17 1.20
CA GLY A 152 -2.29 9.45 1.12
C GLY A 152 -2.32 10.21 2.45
N LEU A 153 -3.46 10.23 3.13
CA LEU A 153 -3.58 10.84 4.46
C LEU A 153 -2.69 10.11 5.49
N CYS A 154 -2.63 8.79 5.46
CA CYS A 154 -1.72 8.00 6.30
C CYS A 154 -0.25 8.32 5.97
N ALA A 155 0.10 8.43 4.68
CA ALA A 155 1.45 8.78 4.24
C ALA A 155 1.86 10.19 4.73
N LEU A 156 0.96 11.17 4.62
CA LEU A 156 1.16 12.52 5.14
C LEU A 156 1.26 12.52 6.67
N ALA A 157 0.43 11.75 7.36
CA ALA A 157 0.53 11.64 8.81
C ALA A 157 1.86 10.99 9.25
N ALA A 158 2.42 10.08 8.43
CA ALA A 158 3.71 9.46 8.70
C ALA A 158 4.91 10.41 8.50
N THR A 159 4.78 11.50 7.72
CA THR A 159 5.84 12.52 7.59
C THR A 159 5.81 13.59 8.67
N LEU A 160 4.65 13.80 9.30
CA LEU A 160 4.47 14.82 10.33
C LEU A 160 4.78 14.22 11.70
N ASP A 161 6.03 14.35 12.17
CA ASP A 161 6.49 13.79 13.45
C ASP A 161 5.55 14.10 14.63
N VAL A 162 5.05 15.34 14.71
CA VAL A 162 4.11 15.77 15.77
C VAL A 162 2.77 15.04 15.66
N VAL A 163 2.22 14.88 14.46
CA VAL A 163 0.93 14.21 14.25
C VAL A 163 1.08 12.70 14.48
N PHE A 164 2.15 12.10 13.99
CA PHE A 164 2.42 10.69 14.17
C PHE A 164 2.56 10.34 15.66
N ASP A 165 3.38 11.07 16.40
CA ASP A 165 3.66 10.78 17.81
C ASP A 165 2.50 11.18 18.73
N GLU A 166 1.93 12.38 18.57
CA GLU A 166 0.94 12.91 19.51
C GLU A 166 -0.50 12.52 19.21
N LEU A 167 -0.87 12.28 17.94
CA LEU A 167 -2.24 11.92 17.56
C LEU A 167 -2.39 10.42 17.35
N ILE A 168 -1.54 9.83 16.51
CA ILE A 168 -1.66 8.42 16.10
C ILE A 168 -1.13 7.52 17.21
N MET A 169 0.11 7.72 17.65
CA MET A 169 0.76 6.84 18.64
C MET A 169 0.23 7.04 20.06
N ARG A 170 -0.33 8.22 20.38
CA ARG A 170 -0.97 8.47 21.67
C ARG A 170 -2.23 7.64 21.90
N ARG A 171 -2.98 7.31 20.84
CA ARG A 171 -4.24 6.57 20.95
C ARG A 171 -4.04 5.13 20.46
N ARG A 172 -4.06 4.17 21.38
CA ARG A 172 -3.88 2.73 21.07
C ARG A 172 -4.74 2.26 19.89
N LEU A 173 -6.00 2.68 19.83
CA LEU A 173 -6.90 2.34 18.73
C LEU A 173 -6.42 2.90 17.39
N LEU A 174 -5.98 4.16 17.33
CA LEU A 174 -5.49 4.78 16.09
C LEU A 174 -4.17 4.14 15.63
N ALA A 175 -3.25 3.86 16.55
CA ALA A 175 -2.01 3.15 16.24
C ALA A 175 -2.28 1.75 15.65
N SER A 176 -3.20 0.99 16.27
CA SER A 176 -3.61 -0.33 15.78
C SER A 176 -4.29 -0.26 14.41
N LEU A 177 -5.19 0.72 14.20
CA LEU A 177 -5.86 0.92 12.92
C LEU A 177 -4.87 1.34 11.82
N PHE A 178 -3.96 2.27 12.12
CA PHE A 178 -2.92 2.70 11.18
C PHE A 178 -2.01 1.55 10.77
N HIS A 179 -1.56 0.75 11.74
CA HIS A 179 -0.74 -0.43 11.48
C HIS A 179 -1.50 -1.46 10.65
N GLY A 180 -2.72 -1.82 11.08
CA GLY A 180 -3.57 -2.79 10.38
C GLY A 180 -3.90 -2.35 8.96
N PHE A 181 -4.20 -1.07 8.74
CA PHE A 181 -4.47 -0.52 7.42
C PHE A 181 -3.22 -0.54 6.52
N THR A 182 -2.07 -0.10 7.02
CA THR A 182 -0.82 -0.11 6.25
C THR A 182 -0.40 -1.53 5.88
N LEU A 183 -0.56 -2.47 6.81
CA LEU A 183 -0.31 -3.88 6.59
C LEU A 183 -1.28 -4.48 5.57
N PHE A 184 -2.57 -4.17 5.69
CA PHE A 184 -3.59 -4.59 4.72
C PHE A 184 -3.26 -4.11 3.31
N ALA A 185 -3.00 -2.81 3.15
CA ALA A 185 -2.64 -2.22 1.86
C ALA A 185 -1.37 -2.88 1.28
N THR A 186 -0.40 -3.16 2.13
CA THR A 186 0.81 -3.89 1.74
C THR A 186 0.50 -5.29 1.24
N MET A 187 -0.30 -6.05 1.99
CA MET A 187 -0.64 -7.43 1.65
C MET A 187 -1.48 -7.52 0.38
N THR A 188 -2.37 -6.56 0.11
CA THR A 188 -3.18 -6.55 -1.11
C THR A 188 -2.36 -6.28 -2.37
N LEU A 189 -1.23 -5.57 -2.27
CA LEU A 189 -0.26 -5.47 -3.36
C LEU A 189 0.60 -6.74 -3.45
N LEU A 190 1.01 -7.27 -2.30
CA LEU A 190 1.99 -8.36 -2.21
C LEU A 190 1.43 -9.71 -2.67
N VAL A 191 0.21 -10.08 -2.24
CA VAL A 191 -0.37 -11.39 -2.52
C VAL A 191 -0.50 -11.65 -4.03
N PRO A 192 -1.07 -10.74 -4.85
CA PRO A 192 -1.09 -10.90 -6.31
C PRO A 192 0.29 -10.87 -6.96
N ALA A 193 1.25 -10.15 -6.37
CA ALA A 193 2.62 -10.08 -6.90
C ALA A 193 3.40 -11.40 -6.71
N VAL A 194 3.10 -12.14 -5.64
CA VAL A 194 3.69 -13.47 -5.38
C VAL A 194 2.88 -14.57 -6.07
N PHE A 195 1.56 -14.53 -5.96
CA PHE A 195 0.64 -15.53 -6.48
C PHE A 195 -0.09 -15.01 -7.71
N THR A 196 0.62 -14.95 -8.83
CA THR A 196 0.19 -14.26 -10.05
C THR A 196 -1.03 -14.87 -10.74
N GLU A 197 -1.30 -16.16 -10.51
CA GLU A 197 -2.44 -16.90 -11.05
C GLU A 197 -3.70 -16.81 -10.17
N THR A 198 -3.66 -16.01 -9.11
CA THR A 198 -4.78 -15.94 -8.15
C THR A 198 -5.77 -14.86 -8.57
N ARG A 199 -7.06 -15.22 -8.57
CA ARG A 199 -8.17 -14.28 -8.74
C ARG A 199 -8.09 -13.13 -7.74
N THR A 200 -8.41 -11.91 -8.18
CA THR A 200 -8.19 -10.68 -7.39
C THR A 200 -8.94 -10.70 -6.06
N LEU A 201 -10.18 -11.19 -6.05
CA LEU A 201 -10.98 -11.29 -4.83
C LEU A 201 -10.38 -12.26 -3.81
N HIS A 202 -9.87 -13.41 -4.27
CA HIS A 202 -9.22 -14.36 -3.37
C HIS A 202 -7.92 -13.78 -2.80
N ALA A 203 -7.15 -13.06 -3.60
CA ALA A 203 -5.97 -12.36 -3.13
C ALA A 203 -6.30 -11.27 -2.09
N LEU A 204 -7.37 -10.50 -2.31
CA LEU A 204 -7.86 -9.48 -1.38
C LEU A 204 -8.29 -10.08 -0.03
N VAL A 205 -9.09 -11.15 -0.06
CA VAL A 205 -9.57 -11.83 1.15
C VAL A 205 -8.42 -12.53 1.89
N ALA A 206 -7.48 -13.14 1.15
CA ALA A 206 -6.27 -13.71 1.74
C ALA A 206 -5.39 -12.64 2.39
N ALA A 207 -5.21 -11.49 1.75
CA ALA A 207 -4.48 -10.36 2.30
C ALA A 207 -5.11 -9.85 3.62
N ALA A 208 -6.46 -9.80 3.68
CA ALA A 208 -7.18 -9.47 4.91
C ALA A 208 -6.91 -10.50 6.02
N ALA A 209 -7.01 -11.80 5.71
CA ALA A 209 -6.75 -12.87 6.67
C ALA A 209 -5.31 -12.82 7.21
N VAL A 210 -4.32 -12.71 6.32
CA VAL A 210 -2.90 -12.61 6.67
C VAL A 210 -2.64 -11.37 7.54
N THR A 211 -3.27 -10.24 7.23
CA THR A 211 -3.15 -9.00 8.02
C THR A 211 -3.66 -9.20 9.45
N VAL A 212 -4.81 -9.82 9.62
CA VAL A 212 -5.38 -10.08 10.95
C VAL A 212 -4.52 -11.08 11.74
N LEU A 213 -4.03 -12.14 11.08
CA LEU A 213 -3.12 -13.11 11.68
C LEU A 213 -1.83 -12.44 12.16
N ALA A 214 -1.22 -11.63 11.30
CA ALA A 214 -0.02 -10.85 11.61
C ALA A 214 -0.24 -9.85 12.76
N PHE A 215 -1.40 -9.20 12.79
CA PHE A 215 -1.76 -8.31 13.88
C PHE A 215 -1.82 -9.07 15.22
N TRP A 216 -2.42 -10.26 15.23
CA TRP A 216 -2.52 -11.10 16.42
C TRP A 216 -1.18 -11.63 16.90
N THR A 217 -0.28 -12.05 16.01
CA THR A 217 1.04 -12.56 16.38
C THR A 217 1.95 -11.49 17.01
N LEU A 218 1.71 -10.22 16.69
CA LEU A 218 2.42 -9.09 17.29
C LEU A 218 1.87 -8.73 18.69
N HIS A 219 0.57 -8.84 18.92
CA HIS A 219 -0.07 -8.36 20.15
C HIS A 219 -0.29 -9.45 21.22
N VAL A 220 -0.29 -10.73 20.84
CA VAL A 220 -0.60 -11.85 21.75
C VAL A 220 0.62 -12.75 21.90
N SER A 221 1.00 -13.01 23.16
CA SER A 221 2.13 -13.90 23.45
C SER A 221 1.85 -15.33 22.98
N PRO A 222 2.87 -16.08 22.51
CA PRO A 222 2.69 -17.43 21.97
C PRO A 222 2.04 -18.41 22.97
N ARG A 223 2.27 -18.21 24.27
CA ARG A 223 1.67 -19.04 25.34
C ARG A 223 0.20 -18.72 25.59
N ALA A 224 -0.23 -17.47 25.38
CA ALA A 224 -1.63 -17.08 25.48
C ALA A 224 -2.43 -17.38 24.20
N PHE A 225 -1.74 -17.57 23.07
CA PHE A 225 -2.33 -17.87 21.76
C PHE A 225 -3.12 -19.20 21.76
N LEU A 226 -2.63 -20.21 22.49
CA LEU A 226 -3.19 -21.57 22.55
C LEU A 226 -4.40 -21.73 23.49
N ARG A 227 -4.88 -20.66 24.13
CA ARG A 227 -6.08 -20.75 24.98
C ARG A 227 -7.34 -20.69 24.13
N ASN A 228 -8.28 -21.62 24.31
CA ASN A 228 -9.50 -21.76 23.48
C ASN A 228 -10.26 -20.44 23.23
N ARG A 229 -10.36 -19.57 24.23
CA ARG A 229 -10.98 -18.24 24.09
C ARG A 229 -10.25 -17.34 23.09
N ASN A 230 -8.92 -17.31 23.15
CA ASN A 230 -8.11 -16.48 22.27
C ASN A 230 -8.11 -17.03 20.85
N LEU A 231 -8.13 -18.36 20.69
CA LEU A 231 -8.32 -19.00 19.40
C LEU A 231 -9.69 -18.67 18.79
N ALA A 232 -10.77 -18.73 19.58
CA ALA A 232 -12.11 -18.37 19.12
C ALA A 232 -12.18 -16.90 18.69
N LEU A 233 -11.58 -15.99 19.47
CA LEU A 233 -11.49 -14.57 19.12
C LEU A 233 -10.67 -14.34 17.85
N LEU A 234 -9.53 -15.04 17.69
CA LEU A 234 -8.72 -14.97 16.48
C LEU A 234 -9.55 -15.36 15.26
N VAL A 235 -10.15 -16.56 15.28
CA VAL A 235 -10.99 -17.07 14.19
C VAL A 235 -12.12 -16.08 13.88
N GLY A 236 -12.80 -15.57 14.91
CA GLY A 236 -13.85 -14.56 14.75
C GLY A 236 -13.34 -13.28 14.06
N THR A 237 -12.19 -12.75 14.47
CA THR A 237 -11.60 -11.56 13.84
C THR A 237 -11.09 -11.81 12.43
N VAL A 238 -10.58 -13.01 12.13
CA VAL A 238 -10.16 -13.38 10.76
C VAL A 238 -11.37 -13.44 9.85
N ILE A 239 -12.45 -14.11 10.27
CA ILE A 239 -13.71 -14.18 9.52
C ILE A 239 -14.28 -12.77 9.31
N ALA A 240 -14.30 -11.94 10.35
CA ALA A 240 -14.76 -10.56 10.26
C ALA A 240 -13.91 -9.73 9.28
N GLY A 241 -12.58 -9.87 9.31
CA GLY A 241 -11.67 -9.18 8.39
C GLY A 241 -11.87 -9.63 6.94
N MET A 242 -12.03 -10.94 6.72
CA MET A 242 -12.36 -11.50 5.40
C MET A 242 -13.71 -11.00 4.89
N ALA A 243 -14.73 -10.96 5.74
CA ALA A 243 -16.06 -10.45 5.39
C ALA A 243 -16.00 -8.96 5.04
N LEU A 244 -15.29 -8.16 5.84
CA LEU A 244 -15.10 -6.74 5.56
C LEU A 244 -14.40 -6.51 4.22
N ALA A 245 -13.38 -7.31 3.90
CA ALA A 245 -12.69 -7.24 2.61
C ALA A 245 -13.60 -7.66 1.44
N TRP A 246 -14.43 -8.69 1.64
CA TRP A 246 -15.39 -9.15 0.63
C TRP A 246 -16.45 -8.10 0.32
N PHE A 247 -17.13 -7.56 1.34
CA PHE A 247 -18.17 -6.54 1.16
C PHE A 247 -17.58 -5.19 0.77
N GLY A 248 -16.40 -4.85 1.29
CA GLY A 248 -15.65 -3.63 0.97
C GLY A 248 -14.85 -3.70 -0.33
N ARG A 249 -14.94 -4.78 -1.11
CA ARG A 249 -14.10 -5.01 -2.31
C ARG A 249 -14.13 -3.85 -3.32
N ALA A 250 -15.27 -3.17 -3.46
CA ALA A 250 -15.42 -2.04 -4.38
C ALA A 250 -14.66 -0.78 -3.94
N LEU A 251 -14.34 -0.66 -2.65
CA LEU A 251 -13.53 0.43 -2.10
C LEU A 251 -12.04 0.19 -2.32
N VAL A 252 -11.60 -1.07 -2.45
CA VAL A 252 -10.18 -1.40 -2.56
C VAL A 252 -9.79 -1.51 -4.03
N PRO A 253 -8.87 -0.66 -4.52
CA PRO A 253 -8.35 -0.79 -5.88
C PRO A 253 -7.74 -2.18 -6.14
N PRO A 254 -7.90 -2.75 -7.33
CA PRO A 254 -7.38 -4.08 -7.68
C PRO A 254 -5.87 -4.01 -8.02
N VAL A 255 -5.05 -3.63 -7.04
CA VAL A 255 -3.60 -3.47 -7.19
C VAL A 255 -2.92 -4.82 -7.46
N PRO A 256 -1.90 -4.92 -8.34
CA PRO A 256 -1.27 -3.86 -9.13
C PRO A 256 -1.84 -3.70 -10.55
N MET A 257 -3.09 -4.11 -10.79
CA MET A 257 -3.71 -3.96 -12.11
C MET A 257 -4.12 -2.53 -12.37
N TYR A 258 -3.86 -2.03 -13.58
CA TYR A 258 -4.32 -0.72 -14.02
C TYR A 258 -4.48 -0.69 -15.54
N VAL A 259 -5.30 0.23 -16.03
CA VAL A 259 -5.44 0.50 -17.46
C VAL A 259 -4.28 1.41 -17.89
N ALA A 260 -3.38 0.90 -18.74
CA ALA A 260 -2.24 1.66 -19.24
C ALA A 260 -2.64 2.54 -20.44
N HIS A 261 -3.51 2.03 -21.30
CA HIS A 261 -4.08 2.76 -22.42
C HIS A 261 -5.55 2.38 -22.58
N ALA A 262 -6.40 3.34 -22.90
CA ALA A 262 -7.79 3.07 -23.24
C ALA A 262 -8.26 4.09 -24.28
N ALA A 263 -8.93 3.58 -25.30
CA ALA A 263 -9.44 4.39 -26.38
C ALA A 263 -10.77 3.83 -26.91
N VAL A 264 -11.56 4.73 -27.48
CA VAL A 264 -12.81 4.41 -28.17
C VAL A 264 -12.72 4.92 -29.60
N GLY A 265 -13.35 4.19 -30.52
CA GLY A 265 -13.48 4.57 -31.92
C GLY A 265 -14.67 3.91 -32.60
N PRO A 266 -15.07 4.42 -33.77
CA PRO A 266 -16.21 3.89 -34.53
C PRO A 266 -15.86 2.60 -35.29
N MET A 267 -14.57 2.35 -35.55
CA MET A 267 -14.10 1.22 -36.36
C MET A 267 -12.77 0.67 -35.86
N ILE A 268 -12.58 -0.63 -36.11
CA ILE A 268 -11.37 -1.40 -35.81
C ILE A 268 -10.72 -1.85 -37.12
N LEU A 269 -9.40 -1.82 -37.19
CA LEU A 269 -8.61 -2.36 -38.30
C LEU A 269 -8.50 -3.88 -38.20
N ALA A 270 -8.12 -4.52 -39.31
CA ALA A 270 -7.86 -5.96 -39.36
C ALA A 270 -6.75 -6.43 -38.40
N ASP A 271 -5.88 -5.53 -37.96
CA ASP A 271 -4.81 -5.79 -36.98
C ASP A 271 -5.29 -5.66 -35.51
N GLY A 272 -6.56 -5.34 -35.29
CA GLY A 272 -7.15 -5.13 -33.97
C GLY A 272 -6.87 -3.75 -33.37
N ARG A 273 -6.30 -2.79 -34.09
CA ARG A 273 -6.17 -1.41 -33.59
C ARG A 273 -7.41 -0.60 -33.94
N LEU A 274 -7.70 0.44 -33.15
CA LEU A 274 -8.71 1.42 -33.55
C LEU A 274 -8.22 2.18 -34.79
N GLN A 275 -9.13 2.44 -35.73
CA GLN A 275 -8.83 3.28 -36.90
C GLN A 275 -8.54 4.72 -36.49
N MET A 276 -9.27 5.19 -35.49
CA MET A 276 -9.09 6.49 -34.87
C MET A 276 -9.49 6.40 -33.41
N GLU A 277 -8.72 7.07 -32.56
CA GLU A 277 -9.04 7.25 -31.14
C GLU A 277 -9.74 8.60 -30.99
N VAL A 278 -10.91 8.59 -30.36
CA VAL A 278 -11.75 9.79 -30.24
C VAL A 278 -12.23 9.95 -28.80
N SER A 279 -12.10 11.18 -28.30
CA SER A 279 -12.67 11.61 -27.01
C SER A 279 -14.07 12.21 -27.18
N THR A 280 -14.40 12.68 -28.38
CA THR A 280 -15.68 13.27 -28.74
C THR A 280 -16.17 12.70 -30.07
N LEU A 281 -17.41 12.21 -30.12
CA LEU A 281 -18.03 11.60 -31.30
C LEU A 281 -19.34 12.30 -31.62
N HIS A 282 -19.60 12.55 -32.90
CA HIS A 282 -20.89 13.05 -33.36
C HIS A 282 -21.86 11.88 -33.55
N THR A 283 -23.14 12.03 -33.19
CA THR A 283 -24.15 10.96 -33.27
C THR A 283 -24.20 10.31 -34.66
N SER A 284 -24.15 11.11 -35.72
CA SER A 284 -24.17 10.67 -37.13
C SER A 284 -23.01 9.75 -37.53
N ALA A 285 -21.86 9.81 -36.83
CA ALA A 285 -20.70 8.96 -37.11
C ALA A 285 -20.80 7.58 -36.42
N ILE A 286 -21.76 7.41 -35.51
CA ILE A 286 -21.87 6.22 -34.67
C ILE A 286 -22.80 5.20 -35.35
N ARG A 287 -22.18 4.22 -36.02
CA ARG A 287 -22.86 2.96 -36.41
C ARG A 287 -22.63 1.84 -35.39
N GLN A 288 -21.46 1.88 -34.77
CA GLN A 288 -21.02 1.01 -33.69
C GLN A 288 -19.99 1.78 -32.87
N LEU A 289 -19.82 1.40 -31.61
CA LEU A 289 -18.76 1.89 -30.73
C LEU A 289 -17.86 0.71 -30.37
N VAL A 290 -16.58 0.89 -30.58
CA VAL A 290 -15.54 -0.06 -30.23
C VAL A 290 -14.68 0.55 -29.13
N ALA A 291 -14.44 -0.19 -28.06
CA ALA A 291 -13.50 0.17 -27.01
C ALA A 291 -12.34 -0.82 -27.01
N VAL A 292 -11.13 -0.28 -26.99
CA VAL A 292 -9.88 -1.04 -26.84
C VAL A 292 -9.19 -0.56 -25.57
N THR A 293 -8.88 -1.48 -24.67
CA THR A 293 -8.17 -1.18 -23.42
C THR A 293 -6.96 -2.09 -23.28
N ASP A 294 -5.82 -1.49 -22.94
CA ASP A 294 -4.58 -2.20 -22.62
C ASP A 294 -4.43 -2.20 -21.10
N VAL A 295 -4.65 -3.37 -20.50
CA VAL A 295 -4.62 -3.54 -19.05
C VAL A 295 -3.31 -4.19 -18.64
N VAL A 296 -2.61 -3.57 -17.72
CA VAL A 296 -1.43 -4.15 -17.10
C VAL A 296 -1.88 -5.15 -16.04
N VAL A 297 -1.49 -6.42 -16.20
CA VAL A 297 -1.86 -7.51 -15.27
C VAL A 297 -0.62 -8.23 -14.73
N PRO A 298 -0.65 -8.72 -13.48
CA PRO A 298 0.39 -9.61 -12.94
C PRO A 298 0.62 -10.83 -13.85
N ALA A 299 1.86 -11.04 -14.28
CA ALA A 299 2.33 -12.17 -15.09
C ALA A 299 1.58 -12.47 -16.41
N GLY A 300 0.71 -11.57 -16.90
CA GLY A 300 0.09 -11.70 -18.22
C GLY A 300 -1.12 -12.63 -18.32
N VAL A 301 -1.42 -13.47 -17.32
CA VAL A 301 -2.62 -14.35 -17.33
C VAL A 301 -3.85 -13.59 -16.82
N GLY A 302 -3.67 -12.84 -15.72
CA GLY A 302 -4.63 -11.88 -15.16
C GLY A 302 -5.97 -12.46 -14.69
N ASP A 303 -6.73 -11.65 -13.96
CA ASP A 303 -8.13 -11.94 -13.64
C ASP A 303 -9.01 -11.88 -14.90
N GLU A 304 -10.23 -12.41 -14.82
CA GLU A 304 -11.23 -12.25 -15.86
C GLU A 304 -11.77 -10.81 -15.81
N LEU A 305 -11.49 -10.03 -16.85
CA LEU A 305 -11.85 -8.62 -16.97
C LEU A 305 -13.00 -8.45 -17.95
N HIS A 306 -13.92 -7.54 -17.65
CA HIS A 306 -15.06 -7.23 -18.50
C HIS A 306 -15.26 -5.73 -18.70
N HIS A 307 -15.86 -5.36 -19.82
CA HIS A 307 -16.21 -3.97 -20.14
C HIS A 307 -17.66 -3.69 -19.80
N VAL A 308 -17.89 -2.66 -18.98
CA VAL A 308 -19.22 -2.13 -18.67
C VAL A 308 -19.36 -0.77 -19.34
N TRP A 309 -20.23 -0.71 -20.35
CA TRP A 309 -20.58 0.52 -21.04
C TRP A 309 -21.64 1.26 -20.22
N ARG A 310 -21.37 2.53 -19.94
CA ARG A 310 -22.29 3.42 -19.23
C ARG A 310 -22.55 4.68 -20.04
N ARG A 311 -23.78 5.17 -19.96
CA ARG A 311 -24.20 6.47 -20.49
C ARG A 311 -24.83 7.25 -19.34
N GLU A 312 -24.39 8.48 -19.10
CA GLU A 312 -24.84 9.31 -17.98
C GLU A 312 -24.76 8.58 -16.62
N GLY A 313 -23.73 7.74 -16.45
CA GLY A 313 -23.54 6.90 -15.26
C GLY A 313 -24.34 5.59 -15.23
N GLU A 314 -25.38 5.45 -16.04
CA GLU A 314 -26.22 4.24 -16.08
C GLU A 314 -25.63 3.15 -16.99
N PRO A 315 -25.57 1.88 -16.54
CA PRO A 315 -25.01 0.79 -17.34
C PRO A 315 -25.94 0.41 -18.49
N VAL A 316 -25.51 0.70 -19.72
CA VAL A 316 -26.23 0.38 -20.96
C VAL A 316 -25.95 -1.05 -21.40
N HIS A 317 -24.69 -1.50 -21.30
CA HIS A 317 -24.30 -2.82 -21.77
C HIS A 317 -23.16 -3.39 -20.94
N ARG A 318 -23.25 -4.69 -20.61
CA ARG A 318 -22.20 -5.43 -19.91
C ARG A 318 -21.67 -6.50 -20.84
N ASN A 319 -20.49 -6.29 -21.40
CA ASN A 319 -19.80 -7.31 -22.18
C ASN A 319 -19.03 -8.21 -21.22
N ALA A 320 -19.62 -9.35 -20.88
CA ALA A 320 -19.10 -10.30 -19.89
C ALA A 320 -17.71 -10.87 -20.24
N ALA A 321 -17.34 -10.91 -21.53
CA ALA A 321 -16.04 -11.39 -21.99
C ALA A 321 -15.55 -10.59 -23.21
N PRO A 322 -14.80 -9.48 -23.01
CA PRO A 322 -14.13 -8.80 -24.11
C PRO A 322 -13.12 -9.73 -24.79
N GLN A 323 -12.96 -9.59 -26.09
CA GLN A 323 -12.02 -10.38 -26.86
C GLN A 323 -10.59 -10.02 -26.45
N ARG A 324 -9.80 -11.03 -26.04
CA ARG A 324 -8.38 -10.89 -25.75
C ARG A 324 -7.61 -10.89 -27.06
N VAL A 325 -6.91 -9.81 -27.35
CA VAL A 325 -6.09 -9.66 -28.57
C VAL A 325 -4.63 -9.48 -28.18
N LYS A 326 -3.71 -9.78 -29.10
CA LYS A 326 -2.28 -9.58 -28.86
C LYS A 326 -2.00 -8.08 -28.72
N GLY A 327 -1.69 -7.67 -27.49
CA GLY A 327 -1.34 -6.29 -27.14
C GLY A 327 0.17 -6.04 -27.09
N PRO A 328 0.57 -4.82 -26.74
CA PRO A 328 1.95 -4.49 -26.37
C PRO A 328 2.50 -5.42 -25.29
N SER A 329 3.80 -5.71 -25.34
CA SER A 329 4.47 -6.59 -24.37
C SER A 329 4.19 -6.15 -22.92
N GLY A 330 3.70 -7.08 -22.09
CA GLY A 330 3.39 -6.82 -20.68
C GLY A 330 1.98 -6.26 -20.41
N THR A 331 1.13 -6.16 -21.44
CA THR A 331 -0.28 -5.74 -21.31
C THR A 331 -1.22 -6.76 -21.92
N LEU A 332 -2.42 -6.87 -21.34
CA LEU A 332 -3.55 -7.62 -21.87
C LEU A 332 -4.47 -6.64 -22.62
N ARG A 333 -4.54 -6.76 -23.95
CA ARG A 333 -5.45 -5.96 -24.77
C ARG A 333 -6.83 -6.59 -24.78
N LEU A 334 -7.82 -5.84 -24.33
CA LEU A 334 -9.23 -6.20 -24.31
C LEU A 334 -9.99 -5.36 -25.32
N GLN A 335 -10.89 -6.02 -26.06
CA GLN A 335 -11.71 -5.36 -27.06
C GLN A 335 -13.18 -5.67 -26.83
N SER A 336 -14.01 -4.64 -26.89
CA SER A 336 -15.45 -4.81 -26.81
C SER A 336 -16.15 -3.88 -27.78
N MET A 337 -17.28 -4.33 -28.33
CA MET A 337 -18.05 -3.58 -29.32
C MET A 337 -19.51 -3.54 -28.90
N ILE A 338 -20.18 -2.42 -29.18
CA ILE A 338 -21.63 -2.26 -29.07
C ILE A 338 -22.15 -1.64 -30.38
N GLY A 339 -23.18 -2.22 -30.98
CA GLY A 339 -23.71 -1.80 -32.27
C GLY A 339 -25.12 -2.33 -32.51
N GLY A 340 -25.78 -1.79 -33.53
CA GLY A 340 -27.14 -2.18 -33.93
C GLY A 340 -28.16 -1.96 -32.81
N GLU A 341 -29.01 -2.96 -32.56
CA GLU A 341 -30.10 -2.90 -31.57
C GLU A 341 -29.64 -2.74 -30.12
N ARG A 342 -28.35 -2.95 -29.83
CA ARG A 342 -27.79 -2.76 -28.48
C ARG A 342 -27.47 -1.30 -28.17
N LEU A 343 -27.42 -0.44 -29.18
CA LEU A 343 -27.25 1.00 -28.97
C LEU A 343 -28.57 1.59 -28.47
N PRO A 344 -28.53 2.48 -27.45
CA PRO A 344 -29.71 3.24 -27.07
C PRO A 344 -30.20 4.11 -28.23
N LYS A 345 -31.51 4.41 -28.24
CA LYS A 345 -32.12 5.30 -29.24
C LYS A 345 -31.57 6.74 -29.18
N ASP A 346 -31.19 7.17 -27.99
CA ASP A 346 -30.54 8.45 -27.75
C ASP A 346 -29.05 8.24 -27.46
N LEU A 347 -28.20 8.74 -28.34
CA LEU A 347 -26.76 8.53 -28.26
C LEU A 347 -26.03 9.69 -27.59
N ALA A 348 -26.63 10.88 -27.53
CA ALA A 348 -25.98 12.06 -26.99
C ALA A 348 -25.72 11.94 -25.48
N GLY A 349 -24.66 12.58 -25.00
CA GLY A 349 -24.30 12.65 -23.59
C GLY A 349 -22.93 12.09 -23.24
N ALA A 350 -22.66 12.01 -21.94
CA ALA A 350 -21.43 11.49 -21.38
C ALA A 350 -21.43 9.97 -21.38
N TRP A 351 -20.44 9.38 -22.04
CA TRP A 351 -20.22 7.94 -22.07
C TRP A 351 -18.98 7.54 -21.30
N SER A 352 -19.00 6.34 -20.74
CA SER A 352 -17.82 5.73 -20.16
C SER A 352 -17.78 4.24 -20.35
N VAL A 353 -16.57 3.70 -20.45
CA VAL A 353 -16.30 2.26 -20.46
C VAL A 353 -15.48 1.93 -19.22
N ASP A 354 -16.10 1.22 -18.29
CA ASP A 354 -15.47 0.72 -17.08
C ASP A 354 -14.84 -0.64 -17.37
N VAL A 355 -13.55 -0.79 -17.04
CA VAL A 355 -12.87 -2.07 -16.99
C VAL A 355 -12.99 -2.61 -15.56
N VAL A 356 -13.70 -3.72 -15.41
CA VAL A 356 -14.04 -4.26 -14.09
C VAL A 356 -13.59 -5.72 -14.01
N THR A 357 -13.07 -6.13 -12.85
CA THR A 357 -12.80 -7.56 -12.58
C THR A 357 -14.11 -8.32 -12.47
N ARG A 358 -14.08 -9.64 -12.66
CA ARG A 358 -15.23 -10.54 -12.45
C ARG A 358 -15.99 -10.29 -11.13
N ASP A 359 -15.27 -9.84 -10.12
CA ASP A 359 -15.78 -9.55 -8.77
C ASP A 359 -16.15 -8.08 -8.55
N GLY A 360 -16.35 -7.29 -9.60
CA GLY A 360 -16.88 -5.95 -9.45
C GLY A 360 -15.87 -4.91 -8.95
N GLN A 361 -14.57 -5.19 -8.95
CA GLN A 361 -13.56 -4.17 -8.66
C GLN A 361 -13.23 -3.38 -9.92
N LEU A 362 -13.32 -2.06 -9.85
CA LEU A 362 -13.00 -1.17 -10.95
C LEU A 362 -11.48 -1.05 -11.12
N VAL A 363 -10.97 -1.42 -12.30
CA VAL A 363 -9.55 -1.35 -12.69
C VAL A 363 -9.23 -0.01 -13.35
N GLY A 364 -10.17 0.53 -14.14
CA GLY A 364 -10.01 1.80 -14.84
C GLY A 364 -11.28 2.21 -15.55
N ARG A 365 -11.38 3.49 -15.92
CA ARG A 365 -12.50 4.06 -16.67
C ARG A 365 -11.97 4.89 -17.83
N LEU A 366 -12.52 4.64 -19.01
CA LEU A 366 -12.42 5.53 -20.15
C LEU A 366 -13.68 6.39 -20.19
N ALA A 367 -13.55 7.69 -20.37
CA ALA A 367 -14.67 8.61 -20.57
C ALA A 367 -14.57 9.28 -21.94
N PHE A 368 -15.70 9.42 -22.62
CA PHE A 368 -15.81 10.11 -23.91
C PHE A 368 -17.19 10.77 -24.01
N LEU A 369 -17.33 11.78 -24.87
CA LEU A 369 -18.57 12.52 -25.07
C LEU A 369 -19.16 12.18 -26.43
N VAL A 370 -20.48 12.01 -26.49
CA VAL A 370 -21.22 11.97 -27.74
C VAL A 370 -22.04 13.24 -27.86
N ILE A 371 -21.82 13.98 -28.94
CA ILE A 371 -22.50 15.24 -29.25
C ILE A 371 -23.44 15.05 -30.43
N GLU A 372 -24.52 15.82 -30.45
CA GLU A 372 -25.51 15.77 -31.52
C GLU A 372 -24.97 16.16 -32.87
#